data_AF-A0A3C1C974-F1
#
_entry.id   AF-A0A3C1C974-F1
#
_cell.length_a   1.000
_cell.length_b   1.000
_cell.length_c   1.000
_cell.angle_alpha   90.00
_cell.angle_beta   90.00
_cell.angle_gamma   90.00
#
_symmetry.space_group_name_H-M   'P 1'
#
loop_
_entity.id
_entity.type
_entity.pdbx_description
1 polymer ?
#
loop_
_entity_poly.entity_id
_entity_poly.type
_entity_poly.pdbx_seq_one_letter_code
_entity_poly.pdbx_strand_id
1 'polypeptide(L)'
;NQAIVTREIEGGEEVCEAPLPLVISAQKGMAEARIPNMRGIMAARTKPLHVLEPVSTNILTTIKEYHLPSAKSGVKLIPADQPEELVRLLHEEAKVI
;
A
#
# COMPACT_ATOMS: atom_id res chain seq x y z
N ASN A 1 -15.67 -22.81 -12.48
CA ASN A 1 -15.80 -21.89 -11.33
C ASN A 1 -14.63 -20.92 -11.41
N GLN A 2 -14.85 -19.74 -12.00
CA GLN A 2 -13.80 -18.76 -12.29
C GLN A 2 -14.17 -17.41 -11.66
N ALA A 3 -13.17 -16.64 -11.25
CA ALA A 3 -13.33 -15.28 -10.75
C ALA A 3 -12.64 -14.30 -11.69
N ILE A 4 -13.27 -13.14 -11.89
CA ILE A 4 -12.72 -12.02 -12.64
C ILE A 4 -12.33 -10.95 -11.62
N VAL A 5 -11.09 -10.46 -11.68
CA VAL A 5 -10.53 -9.50 -10.73
C VAL A 5 -9.83 -8.38 -11.50
N THR A 6 -10.07 -7.14 -11.09
CA THR A 6 -9.32 -5.97 -11.58
C THR A 6 -8.20 -5.66 -10.60
N ARG A 7 -6.96 -5.48 -11.10
CA ARG A 7 -5.81 -5.07 -10.26
C ARG A 7 -5.10 -3.86 -10.86
N GLU A 8 -4.62 -2.98 -9.99
CA GLU A 8 -3.78 -1.85 -10.37
C GLU A 8 -2.35 -2.32 -10.66
N ILE A 9 -1.78 -1.78 -11.73
CA ILE A 9 -0.40 -1.97 -12.17
C ILE A 9 0.23 -0.61 -12.48
N GLU A 10 1.54 -0.59 -12.66
CA GLU A 10 2.22 0.62 -13.15
C GLU A 10 1.67 0.97 -14.54
N GLY A 11 1.04 2.15 -14.66
CA GLY A 11 0.44 2.61 -15.91
C GLY A 11 -1.04 2.31 -16.11
N GLY A 12 -1.75 1.72 -15.14
CA GLY A 12 -3.22 1.59 -15.21
C GLY A 12 -3.79 0.40 -14.43
N GLU A 13 -4.83 -0.22 -15.01
CA GLU A 13 -5.52 -1.38 -14.45
C GLU A 13 -5.53 -2.53 -15.46
N GLU A 14 -5.51 -3.76 -14.97
CA GLU A 14 -5.73 -4.94 -15.78
C GLU A 14 -6.81 -5.85 -15.19
N VAL A 15 -7.50 -6.59 -16.07
CA VAL A 15 -8.54 -7.54 -15.72
C VAL A 15 -8.00 -8.95 -15.87
N CYS A 16 -7.99 -9.71 -14.78
CA CYS A 16 -7.50 -11.09 -14.73
C CYS A 16 -8.68 -12.07 -14.53
N GLU A 17 -8.62 -13.24 -15.17
CA GLU A 17 -9.53 -14.36 -14.90
C GLU A 17 -8.72 -15.53 -14.30
N ALA A 18 -9.21 -16.13 -13.21
CA ALA A 18 -8.54 -17.24 -12.53
C ALA A 18 -9.52 -18.28 -11.95
N PRO A 19 -9.15 -19.58 -11.91
CA PRO A 19 -9.97 -20.63 -11.32
C PRO A 19 -9.94 -20.60 -9.78
N LEU A 20 -11.01 -21.10 -9.16
CA LEU A 20 -11.12 -21.27 -7.69
C LEU A 20 -10.61 -22.66 -7.23
N PRO A 21 -10.01 -22.78 -6.02
CA PRO A 21 -9.77 -21.73 -5.02
C PRO A 21 -8.57 -20.85 -5.37
N LEU A 22 -8.66 -19.56 -5.00
CA LEU A 22 -7.63 -18.56 -5.29
C LEU A 22 -7.42 -17.65 -4.07
N VAL A 23 -6.25 -17.00 -4.02
CA VAL A 23 -5.85 -16.05 -2.98
C VAL A 23 -5.78 -14.65 -3.58
N ILE A 24 -6.42 -13.67 -2.92
CA ILE A 24 -6.42 -12.25 -3.34
C ILE A 24 -5.91 -11.39 -2.19
N SER A 25 -5.02 -10.43 -2.49
CA SER A 25 -4.70 -9.30 -1.62
C SER A 25 -5.54 -8.08 -1.98
N ALA A 26 -6.15 -7.42 -1.00
CA ALA A 26 -6.90 -6.18 -1.22
C ALA A 26 -6.02 -4.95 -1.02
N GLN A 27 -6.03 -4.02 -1.98
CA GLN A 27 -5.36 -2.73 -1.87
C GLN A 27 -6.22 -1.73 -1.08
N LYS A 28 -5.56 -0.78 -0.41
CA LYS A 28 -6.27 0.32 0.27
C LYS A 28 -6.97 1.18 -0.79
N GLY A 29 -8.26 1.44 -0.60
CA GLY A 29 -9.06 2.23 -1.55
C GLY A 29 -9.88 1.39 -2.53
N MET A 30 -9.64 0.07 -2.62
CA MET A 30 -10.42 -0.84 -3.46
C MET A 30 -11.93 -0.82 -3.13
N ALA A 31 -12.29 -0.59 -1.87
CA ALA A 31 -13.67 -0.49 -1.43
C ALA A 31 -13.82 0.41 -0.21
N GLU A 32 -15.01 0.99 -0.04
CA GLU A 32 -15.38 1.71 1.17
C GLU A 32 -15.82 0.75 2.29
N ALA A 33 -15.13 0.81 3.42
CA ALA A 33 -15.49 0.03 4.59
C ALA A 33 -16.79 0.57 5.22
N ARG A 34 -17.81 -0.27 5.27
CA ARG A 34 -19.12 0.10 5.86
C ARG A 34 -19.01 0.29 7.37
N ILE A 35 -19.63 1.34 7.90
CA ILE A 35 -19.76 1.56 9.34
C ILE A 35 -20.72 0.52 9.92
N PRO A 36 -20.32 -0.25 10.95
CA PRO A 36 -21.18 -1.27 11.54
C PRO A 36 -22.32 -0.62 12.35
N ASN A 37 -23.49 -1.25 12.34
CA ASN A 37 -24.62 -0.86 13.19
C ASN A 37 -24.52 -1.50 14.59
N MET A 38 -25.30 -0.99 15.55
CA MET A 38 -25.29 -1.47 16.94
C MET A 38 -25.53 -2.98 17.06
N ARG A 39 -26.43 -3.54 16.24
CA ARG A 39 -26.69 -4.98 16.22
C ARG A 39 -25.46 -5.78 15.80
N GLY A 40 -24.76 -5.33 14.74
CA GLY A 40 -23.54 -5.95 14.25
C GLY A 40 -22.42 -5.93 15.28
N ILE A 41 -22.25 -4.80 15.98
CA ILE A 41 -21.26 -4.66 17.05
C ILE A 41 -21.55 -5.63 18.21
N MET A 42 -22.81 -5.70 18.66
CA MET A 42 -23.20 -6.59 19.77
C MET A 42 -23.05 -8.07 19.40
N ALA A 43 -23.39 -8.46 18.16
CA ALA A 43 -23.24 -9.82 17.68
C ALA A 43 -21.77 -10.23 17.45
N ALA A 44 -20.91 -9.29 17.04
CA ALA A 44 -19.48 -9.57 16.89
C ALA A 44 -18.81 -9.90 18.23
N ARG A 45 -19.26 -9.27 19.33
CA ARG A 45 -18.72 -9.50 20.68
C ARG A 45 -18.95 -10.92 21.20
N THR A 46 -20.05 -11.56 20.81
CA THR A 46 -20.40 -12.92 21.29
C THR A 46 -19.83 -14.02 20.40
N LYS A 47 -19.27 -13.68 19.24
CA LYS A 47 -18.70 -14.67 18.31
C LYS A 47 -17.42 -15.27 18.93
N PRO A 48 -17.29 -16.61 19.01
CA PRO A 48 -16.11 -17.24 19.58
C PRO A 48 -14.86 -16.92 18.76
N LEU A 49 -13.78 -16.52 19.44
CA LEU A 49 -12.46 -16.35 18.86
C LEU A 49 -11.65 -17.63 19.09
N HIS A 50 -11.36 -18.36 18.01
CA HIS A 50 -10.51 -19.55 18.07
C HIS A 50 -9.05 -19.13 17.90
N VAL A 51 -8.27 -19.20 18.97
CA VAL A 51 -6.83 -18.98 18.94
C VAL A 51 -6.16 -20.30 18.59
N LEU A 52 -5.37 -20.32 17.54
CA LEU A 52 -4.60 -21.47 17.10
C LEU A 52 -3.12 -21.19 17.29
N GLU A 53 -2.38 -22.21 17.75
CA GLU A 53 -0.92 -22.13 17.83
C GLU A 53 -0.32 -22.07 16.41
N PRO A 54 0.77 -21.31 16.22
CA PRO A 54 1.45 -21.22 14.94
C PRO A 54 2.08 -22.56 14.56
N VAL A 55 2.08 -22.85 13.26
CA VAL A 55 2.82 -23.99 12.69
C VAL A 55 4.30 -23.63 12.59
N SER A 56 5.20 -24.59 12.81
CA SER A 56 6.63 -24.35 12.67
C SER A 56 6.99 -24.02 11.21
N THR A 57 7.80 -22.98 11.01
CA THR A 57 8.31 -22.59 9.70
C THR A 57 9.78 -22.19 9.81
N ASN A 58 10.53 -22.31 8.72
CA ASN A 58 11.93 -21.90 8.69
C ASN A 58 12.04 -20.37 8.61
N ILE A 59 12.80 -19.77 9.52
CA ILE A 59 13.11 -18.33 9.47
C ILE A 59 14.20 -18.11 8.42
N LEU A 60 13.85 -17.44 7.32
CA LEU A 60 14.77 -17.20 6.19
C LEU A 60 15.54 -15.88 6.29
N THR A 61 15.06 -14.95 7.12
CA THR A 61 15.58 -13.58 7.20
C THR A 61 15.68 -13.12 8.64
N THR A 62 16.67 -12.28 8.94
CA THR A 62 16.82 -11.60 10.23
C THR A 62 16.97 -10.10 10.04
N ILE A 63 16.48 -9.33 11.01
CA ILE A 63 16.57 -7.88 11.01
C ILE A 63 17.94 -7.49 11.55
N LYS A 64 18.71 -6.73 10.77
CA LYS A 64 20.07 -6.32 11.16
C LYS A 64 20.08 -5.04 11.99
N GLU A 65 19.32 -4.03 11.58
CA GLU A 65 19.34 -2.70 12.19
C GLU A 65 18.06 -1.93 11.85
N TYR A 66 17.79 -0.88 12.63
CA TYR A 66 16.75 0.11 12.37
C TYR A 66 17.40 1.49 12.38
N HIS A 67 17.09 2.32 11.40
CA HIS A 67 17.49 3.71 11.37
C HIS A 67 16.32 4.59 10.95
N LEU A 68 16.34 5.84 11.39
CA LEU A 68 15.43 6.85 10.86
C LEU A 68 15.94 7.32 9.49
N PRO A 69 15.05 7.62 8.53
CA PRO A 69 15.47 8.28 7.30
C PRO A 69 16.15 9.61 7.63
N SER A 70 17.05 10.05 6.76
CA SER A 70 17.72 11.34 6.91
C SER A 70 16.69 12.48 7.06
N ALA A 71 17.03 13.47 7.88
CA ALA A 71 16.19 14.66 8.00
C ALA A 71 16.01 15.32 6.62
N LYS A 72 14.81 15.87 6.37
CA LYS A 72 14.56 16.62 5.13
C LYS A 72 15.61 17.72 5.00
N SER A 73 16.31 17.76 3.87
CA SER A 73 17.18 18.88 3.52
C SER A 73 16.34 20.15 3.31
N GLY A 74 16.95 21.32 3.52
CA GLY A 74 16.30 22.61 3.22
C GLY A 74 15.85 22.68 1.75
N VAL A 75 14.79 23.45 1.50
CA VAL A 75 14.32 23.73 0.13
C VAL A 75 15.12 24.87 -0.50
N LYS A 76 15.41 24.76 -1.79
CA LYS A 76 15.95 25.87 -2.58
C LYS A 76 14.78 26.70 -3.07
N LEU A 77 14.65 27.95 -2.59
CA LEU A 77 13.63 28.87 -3.06
C LEU A 77 14.10 29.49 -4.38
N ILE A 78 13.29 29.31 -5.43
CA ILE A 78 13.51 29.90 -6.75
C ILE A 78 12.56 31.11 -6.90
N PRO A 79 13.05 32.28 -7.32
CA PRO A 79 12.21 33.43 -7.62
C PRO A 79 11.13 33.11 -8.67
N ALA A 80 9.92 33.66 -8.50
CA ALA A 80 8.77 33.35 -9.35
C ALA A 80 8.93 33.84 -10.81
N ASP A 81 9.83 34.78 -11.04
CA ASP A 81 10.20 35.35 -12.33
C ASP A 81 11.22 34.49 -13.12
N GLN A 82 11.70 33.38 -12.55
CA GLN A 82 12.71 32.50 -13.17
C GLN A 82 12.26 31.02 -13.21
N PRO A 83 11.15 30.68 -13.88
CA PRO A 83 10.68 29.30 -13.99
C PRO A 83 11.66 28.39 -14.76
N GLU A 84 12.50 28.93 -15.63
CA GLU A 84 13.49 28.16 -16.40
C GLU A 84 14.55 27.53 -15.49
N GLU A 85 14.98 28.26 -14.46
CA GLU A 85 15.97 27.78 -13.49
C GLU A 85 15.40 26.63 -12.65
N LEU A 86 14.10 26.66 -12.32
CA LEU A 86 13.43 25.53 -11.67
C LEU A 86 13.47 24.28 -12.56
N VAL A 87 13.14 24.41 -13.84
CA VAL A 87 13.14 23.28 -14.79
C VAL A 87 14.54 22.70 -14.96
N ARG A 88 15.57 23.56 -15.05
CA ARG A 88 16.97 23.15 -15.13
C ARG A 88 17.39 22.34 -13.91
N LEU A 89 17.09 22.83 -12.71
CA LEU A 89 17.45 22.15 -11.46
C LEU A 89 16.73 20.80 -11.30
N LEU A 90 15.47 20.71 -11.74
CA LEU A 90 14.72 19.46 -11.70
C LEU A 90 15.27 18.40 -12.69
N HIS A 91 15.75 18.81 -13.87
CA HIS A 91 16.38 17.92 -14.85
C HIS A 91 17.82 17.50 -14.46
N GLU A 92 18.66 18.47 -14.08
CA GLU A 92 20.11 18.25 -13.92
C GLU A 92 20.46 17.69 -12.53
N GLU A 93 19.88 18.25 -11.48
CA GLU A 93 20.26 17.94 -10.08
C GLU A 93 19.33 16.88 -9.48
N ALA A 94 18.01 17.09 -9.55
CA ALA A 94 17.03 16.22 -8.90
C ALA A 94 16.67 14.97 -9.73
N LYS A 95 16.74 15.04 -11.06
CA LYS A 95 16.41 13.94 -12.01
C LYS A 95 15.04 13.32 -11.75
N VAL A 96 14.07 14.16 -11.45
CA VAL A 96 12.68 13.76 -11.14
C VAL A 96 11.71 14.02 -12.30
N ILE A 97 12.20 14.68 -13.35
CA ILE A 97 11.54 14.90 -14.65
C ILE A 97 12.54 14.67 -15.77
#